data_AF-A0A0N0NM60-F1
#
_entry.id   AF-A0A0N0NM60-F1
#
_cell.length_a   1.000
_cell.length_b   1.000
_cell.length_c   1.000
_cell.angle_alpha   90.00
_cell.angle_beta   90.00
_cell.angle_gamma   90.00
#
_symmetry.space_group_name_H-M   'P 1'
#
loop_
_entity.id
_entity.type
_entity.pdbx_description
1 polymer ?
#
loop_
_entity_poly.entity_id
_entity_poly.type
_entity_poly.pdbx_seq_one_letter_code
_entity_poly.pdbx_strand_id
1 'polypeptide(L)'
;MSLPIAPRPAQGAGDQPPLSPALVKARKISTACGACKQRKTRCTGGQPCDACATRNSECIYNVEADQRRKIANQRNVQDLAEAQLDLNRYREVLGGMIAIVRAGNSRSTNELIDMIRSRIDLSSLAAYVRNEVRANMAVEQAFHTIDFNMDSGLDLPSPSQLLSRMDSGQQMPLQPSHPGSENTSGSTSNYDPALPH
;
A
#
# COMPACT_ATOMS: atom_id res chain seq x y z
N MET A 1 14.40 25.94 8.08
CA MET A 1 13.40 26.97 7.73
C MET A 1 13.04 26.79 6.27
N SER A 2 11.89 26.19 5.99
CA SER A 2 11.37 25.90 4.64
C SER A 2 10.52 27.08 4.17
N LEU A 3 10.95 27.76 3.11
CA LEU A 3 10.19 28.84 2.48
C LEU A 3 9.01 28.26 1.67
N PRO A 4 7.80 28.85 1.75
CA PRO A 4 6.66 28.43 0.95
C PRO A 4 6.82 28.91 -0.49
N ILE A 5 6.41 28.06 -1.43
CA ILE A 5 6.43 28.31 -2.87
C ILE A 5 5.36 29.37 -3.20
N ALA A 6 5.76 30.45 -3.85
CA ALA A 6 4.88 31.53 -4.27
C ALA A 6 3.91 31.08 -5.40
N PRO A 7 2.67 31.61 -5.48
CA PRO A 7 1.73 31.26 -6.53
C PRO A 7 2.13 31.88 -7.87
N ARG A 8 1.86 31.14 -8.95
CA ARG A 8 2.09 31.54 -10.35
C ARG A 8 1.17 32.71 -10.74
N PRO A 9 1.65 33.75 -11.45
CA PRO A 9 0.80 34.86 -11.87
C PRO A 9 -0.22 34.40 -12.93
N ALA A 10 -1.46 34.83 -12.75
CA ALA A 10 -2.55 34.64 -13.70
C ALA A 10 -2.33 35.53 -14.93
N GLN A 11 -2.18 34.93 -16.10
CA GLN A 11 -2.17 35.64 -17.37
C GLN A 11 -3.50 35.40 -18.10
N GLY A 12 -4.30 36.48 -18.13
CA GLY A 12 -5.18 36.93 -19.23
C GLY A 12 -6.12 35.92 -19.90
N ALA A 13 -7.42 36.09 -19.67
CA ALA A 13 -8.49 35.54 -20.48
C ALA A 13 -9.02 36.59 -21.49
N GLY A 14 -9.34 36.15 -22.71
CA GLY A 14 -10.32 36.78 -23.61
C GLY A 14 -9.83 37.14 -25.01
N ASP A 15 -10.11 36.31 -26.02
CA ASP A 15 -11.16 36.55 -27.04
C ASP A 15 -11.24 35.41 -28.09
N GLN A 16 -12.40 35.24 -28.74
CA GLN A 16 -13.00 33.96 -29.21
C GLN A 16 -12.81 33.65 -30.76
N PRO A 17 -13.48 32.65 -31.40
CA PRO A 17 -12.90 31.47 -32.08
C PRO A 17 -13.01 31.46 -33.64
N PRO A 18 -12.57 30.38 -34.36
CA PRO A 18 -13.56 29.38 -34.83
C PRO A 18 -13.09 27.90 -34.91
N LEU A 19 -14.04 27.01 -34.61
CA LEU A 19 -14.42 25.74 -35.29
C LEU A 19 -13.35 24.67 -35.68
N SER A 20 -13.29 23.59 -34.88
CA SER A 20 -13.00 22.15 -35.21
C SER A 20 -11.61 21.75 -35.76
N PRO A 21 -11.14 20.47 -35.65
CA PRO A 21 -11.81 19.25 -35.18
C PRO A 21 -11.11 18.55 -33.99
N ALA A 22 -11.84 17.60 -33.38
CA ALA A 22 -11.38 16.51 -32.51
C ALA A 22 -10.06 16.75 -31.75
N LEU A 23 -10.19 17.23 -30.52
CA LEU A 23 -9.12 17.28 -29.54
C LEU A 23 -8.59 15.86 -29.33
N VAL A 24 -7.55 15.49 -30.08
CA VAL A 24 -6.79 14.26 -29.89
C VAL A 24 -6.28 14.35 -28.47
N LYS A 25 -6.96 13.63 -27.56
CA LYS A 25 -6.66 13.58 -26.13
C LYS A 25 -5.16 13.41 -25.99
N ALA A 26 -4.47 14.46 -25.53
CA ALA A 26 -3.02 14.51 -25.51
C ALA A 26 -2.50 13.23 -24.86
N ARG A 27 -1.91 12.34 -25.66
CA ARG A 27 -1.40 11.07 -25.16
C ARG A 27 -0.37 11.40 -24.10
N LYS A 28 -0.64 11.04 -22.84
CA LYS A 28 0.33 11.17 -21.75
C LYS A 28 1.54 10.33 -22.14
N ILE A 29 2.64 10.97 -22.52
CA ILE A 29 3.88 10.27 -22.84
C ILE A 29 4.66 9.99 -21.55
N SER A 30 5.10 8.75 -21.37
CA SER A 30 5.91 8.31 -20.23
C SER A 30 7.38 8.79 -20.34
N THR A 31 7.85 9.05 -21.55
CA THR A 31 9.24 9.37 -21.84
C THR A 31 9.33 10.38 -22.99
N ALA A 32 10.02 11.50 -22.78
CA ALA A 32 10.38 12.43 -23.85
C ALA A 32 11.45 11.84 -24.79
N CYS A 33 11.45 12.22 -26.07
CA CYS A 33 12.50 11.84 -27.02
C CYS A 33 13.88 12.37 -26.57
N GLY A 34 14.97 11.79 -27.09
CA GLY A 34 16.35 12.13 -26.72
C GLY A 34 16.67 13.62 -26.91
N ALA A 35 16.25 14.21 -28.03
CA ALA A 35 16.48 15.61 -28.33
C ALA A 35 15.74 16.57 -27.37
N CYS A 36 14.46 16.29 -27.04
CA CYS A 36 13.73 17.07 -26.04
C CYS A 36 14.30 16.90 -24.63
N LYS A 37 14.75 15.69 -24.26
CA LYS A 37 15.45 15.45 -22.98
C LYS A 37 16.72 16.29 -22.87
N GLN A 38 17.56 16.28 -23.91
CA GLN A 38 18.82 17.03 -23.93
C GLN A 38 18.58 18.54 -23.84
N ARG A 39 17.55 19.04 -24.52
CA ARG A 39 17.19 20.47 -24.53
C ARG A 39 16.33 20.92 -23.34
N LYS A 40 15.91 19.99 -22.46
CA LYS A 40 14.99 20.23 -21.35
C LYS A 40 13.68 20.93 -21.78
N THR A 41 13.19 20.63 -22.98
CA THR A 41 11.93 21.17 -23.51
C THR A 41 10.79 20.16 -23.41
N ARG A 42 9.53 20.65 -23.40
CA ARG A 42 8.35 19.78 -23.40
C ARG A 42 8.30 18.98 -24.70
N CYS A 43 8.28 17.66 -24.58
CA CYS A 43 7.99 16.76 -25.70
C CYS A 43 6.48 16.53 -25.77
N THR A 44 5.90 16.64 -26.96
CA THR A 44 4.46 16.44 -27.17
C THR A 44 4.09 14.99 -27.46
N GLY A 45 5.07 14.13 -27.71
CA GLY A 45 4.85 12.76 -28.18
C GLY A 45 4.74 12.70 -29.70
N GLY A 46 4.63 11.48 -30.25
CA GLY A 46 4.64 11.26 -31.71
C GLY A 46 6.05 11.13 -32.29
N GLN A 47 6.13 10.74 -33.58
CA GLN A 47 7.38 10.54 -34.30
C GLN A 47 7.28 11.13 -35.71
N PRO A 48 7.89 12.31 -35.96
CA PRO A 48 8.57 13.18 -34.99
C PRO A 48 7.60 13.89 -34.04
N CYS A 49 8.04 14.26 -32.84
CA CYS A 49 7.26 15.16 -31.96
C CYS A 49 7.30 16.61 -32.45
N ASP A 50 6.32 17.44 -32.08
CA ASP A 50 6.17 18.81 -32.62
C ASP A 50 7.43 19.66 -32.44
N ALA A 51 8.04 19.59 -31.26
CA ALA A 51 9.27 20.33 -30.97
C ALA A 51 10.46 19.90 -31.86
N CYS A 52 10.52 18.63 -32.25
CA CYS A 52 11.52 18.13 -33.19
C CYS A 52 11.17 18.46 -34.63
N ALA A 53 9.88 18.42 -35.00
CA ALA A 53 9.39 18.78 -36.33
C ALA A 53 9.69 20.26 -36.65
N THR A 54 9.35 21.18 -35.73
CA THR A 54 9.62 22.62 -35.90
C THR A 54 11.11 22.94 -36.01
N ARG A 55 11.95 22.16 -35.32
CA ARG A 55 13.40 22.38 -35.28
C ARG A 55 14.15 21.58 -36.34
N ASN A 56 13.44 20.81 -37.15
CA ASN A 56 14.01 19.91 -38.14
C ASN A 56 15.13 19.02 -37.57
N SER A 57 14.94 18.54 -36.33
CA SER A 57 15.95 17.77 -35.60
C SER A 57 15.54 16.31 -35.43
N GLU A 58 16.52 15.42 -35.40
CA GLU A 58 16.30 13.99 -35.20
C GLU A 58 15.49 13.70 -33.91
N CYS A 59 14.45 12.86 -34.05
CA CYS A 59 13.49 12.56 -32.99
C CYS A 59 13.52 11.07 -32.66
N ILE A 60 14.44 10.66 -31.79
CA ILE A 60 14.61 9.26 -31.38
C ILE A 60 14.16 9.08 -29.93
N TYR A 61 13.33 8.07 -29.70
CA TYR A 61 13.02 7.57 -28.36
C TYR A 61 13.96 6.44 -28.01
N ASN A 62 14.59 6.51 -26.83
CA ASN A 62 15.45 5.44 -26.34
C ASN A 62 14.59 4.30 -25.78
N VAL A 63 14.30 3.30 -26.62
CA VAL A 63 13.51 2.12 -26.27
C VAL A 63 14.18 1.31 -25.16
N GLU A 64 15.50 1.22 -25.13
CA GLU A 64 16.24 0.48 -24.09
C GLU A 64 16.09 1.12 -22.70
N ALA A 65 16.06 2.46 -22.63
CA ALA A 65 15.84 3.18 -21.38
C ALA A 65 14.41 2.96 -20.85
N ASP A 66 13.42 2.85 -21.74
CA ASP A 66 12.03 2.54 -21.37
C ASP A 66 11.91 1.07 -20.91
N GLN A 67 12.54 0.13 -21.62
CA GLN A 67 12.62 -1.28 -21.23
C GLN A 67 13.30 -1.46 -19.87
N ARG A 68 14.42 -0.75 -19.61
CA ARG A 68 15.08 -0.76 -18.29
C ARG A 68 14.15 -0.29 -17.17
N ARG A 69 13.38 0.78 -17.39
CA ARG A 69 12.39 1.26 -16.40
C ARG A 69 11.29 0.24 -16.16
N LYS A 70 10.78 -0.39 -17.23
CA LYS A 70 9.79 -1.46 -17.12
C LYS A 70 10.31 -2.63 -16.30
N ILE A 71 11.55 -3.09 -16.56
CA ILE A 71 12.19 -4.16 -15.80
C ILE A 71 12.39 -3.77 -14.33
N ALA A 72 12.88 -2.55 -14.05
CA ALA A 72 13.05 -2.07 -12.69
C ALA A 72 11.71 -2.02 -11.93
N ASN A 73 10.65 -1.53 -12.56
CA ASN A 73 9.32 -1.52 -11.95
C ASN A 73 8.78 -2.94 -11.71
N GLN A 74 8.98 -3.86 -12.66
CA GLN A 74 8.59 -5.26 -12.52
C GLN A 74 9.30 -5.93 -11.34
N ARG A 75 10.61 -5.66 -11.17
CA ARG A 75 11.39 -6.15 -10.02
C ARG A 75 10.87 -5.58 -8.71
N ASN A 76 10.68 -4.26 -8.64
CA ASN A 76 10.13 -3.63 -7.43
C ASN A 76 8.76 -4.21 -7.05
N VAL A 77 7.88 -4.47 -8.04
CA VAL A 77 6.59 -5.12 -7.79
C VAL A 77 6.76 -6.54 -7.26
N GLN A 78 7.71 -7.30 -7.80
CA GLN A 78 8.02 -8.65 -7.34
C GLN A 78 8.57 -8.65 -5.91
N ASP A 79 9.51 -7.76 -5.61
CA ASP A 79 10.14 -7.62 -4.29
C ASP A 79 9.09 -7.21 -3.24
N LEU A 80 8.17 -6.29 -3.60
CA LEU A 80 7.06 -5.90 -2.75
C LEU A 80 6.09 -7.06 -2.48
N ALA A 81 5.79 -7.87 -3.49
CA ALA A 81 4.92 -9.03 -3.34
C ALA A 81 5.55 -10.11 -2.43
N GLU A 82 6.85 -10.33 -2.55
CA GLU A 82 7.61 -11.24 -1.70
C GLU A 82 7.65 -10.75 -0.25
N ALA A 83 7.98 -9.47 -0.04
CA ALA A 83 7.98 -8.86 1.29
C ALA A 83 6.59 -8.93 1.95
N GLN A 84 5.52 -8.72 1.19
CA GLN A 84 4.15 -8.84 1.69
C GLN A 84 3.82 -10.27 2.13
N LEU A 85 4.28 -11.27 1.37
CA LEU A 85 4.09 -12.68 1.71
C LEU A 85 4.84 -13.06 2.98
N ASP A 86 6.08 -12.59 3.14
CA ASP A 86 6.87 -12.79 4.36
C ASP A 86 6.24 -12.11 5.57
N LEU A 87 5.75 -10.88 5.41
CA LEU A 87 5.05 -10.17 6.49
C LEU A 87 3.77 -10.91 6.92
N ASN A 88 3.01 -11.46 5.97
CA ASN A 88 1.85 -12.29 6.27
C ASN A 88 2.24 -13.56 7.03
N ARG A 89 3.33 -14.23 6.64
CA ARG A 89 3.86 -15.41 7.36
C ARG A 89 4.23 -15.07 8.80
N TYR A 90 4.95 -13.97 9.02
CA TYR A 90 5.29 -13.54 10.38
C TYR A 90 4.04 -13.18 11.20
N ARG A 91 3.05 -12.52 10.57
CA ARG A 91 1.77 -12.19 11.20
C ARG A 91 1.02 -13.44 11.67
N GLU A 92 0.93 -14.47 10.82
CA GLU A 92 0.29 -15.74 11.17
C GLU A 92 0.95 -16.41 12.37
N VAL A 93 2.29 -16.45 12.39
CA VAL A 93 3.03 -17.11 13.47
C VAL A 93 2.92 -16.32 14.78
N LEU A 94 3.19 -15.01 14.76
CA LEU A 94 3.13 -14.18 15.97
C LEU A 94 1.71 -14.11 16.54
N GLY A 95 0.73 -13.85 15.68
CA GLY A 95 -0.66 -13.79 16.09
C GLY A 95 -1.17 -15.14 16.58
N GLY A 96 -0.80 -16.22 15.90
CA GLY A 96 -1.22 -17.57 16.27
C GLY A 96 -0.68 -17.99 17.64
N MET A 97 0.58 -17.65 17.96
CA MET A 97 1.13 -17.87 19.30
C MET A 97 0.32 -17.15 20.37
N ILE A 98 0.02 -15.86 20.15
CA ILE A 98 -0.79 -15.06 21.08
C ILE A 98 -2.19 -15.67 21.24
N ALA A 99 -2.81 -16.11 20.14
CA ALA A 99 -4.13 -16.72 20.15
C ALA A 99 -4.16 -18.05 20.92
N ILE A 100 -3.16 -18.91 20.74
CA ILE A 100 -3.01 -20.18 21.48
C ILE A 100 -2.83 -19.91 22.98
N VAL A 101 -2.09 -18.86 23.35
CA VAL A 101 -1.93 -18.49 24.77
C VAL A 101 -3.24 -17.95 25.37
N ARG A 102 -4.02 -17.18 24.59
CA ARG A 102 -5.27 -16.56 25.07
C ARG A 102 -6.44 -17.54 25.16
N ALA A 103 -6.54 -18.47 24.21
CA ALA A 103 -7.75 -19.29 24.01
C ALA A 103 -7.47 -20.78 23.76
N GLY A 104 -6.20 -21.18 23.69
CA GLY A 104 -5.82 -22.58 23.56
C GLY A 104 -6.22 -23.39 24.78
N ASN A 105 -6.43 -24.69 24.57
CA ASN A 105 -6.58 -25.61 25.70
C ASN A 105 -5.21 -25.83 26.37
N SER A 106 -5.22 -26.32 27.62
CA SER A 106 -3.99 -26.51 28.39
C SER A 106 -2.93 -27.35 27.67
N ARG A 107 -3.33 -28.33 26.86
CA ARG A 107 -2.39 -29.14 26.07
C ARG A 107 -1.71 -28.30 25.01
N SER A 108 -2.47 -27.62 24.16
CA SER A 108 -1.94 -26.80 23.06
C SER A 108 -1.04 -25.66 23.56
N THR A 109 -1.38 -25.05 24.70
CA THR A 109 -0.56 -24.00 25.31
C THR A 109 0.74 -24.56 25.88
N ASN A 110 0.71 -25.73 26.53
CA ASN A 110 1.94 -26.37 27.04
C ASN A 110 2.84 -26.86 25.91
N GLU A 111 2.27 -27.50 24.88
CA GLU A 111 3.02 -27.94 23.69
C GLU A 111 3.70 -26.74 22.99
N LEU A 112 3.01 -25.61 22.86
CA LEU A 112 3.60 -24.37 22.33
C LEU A 112 4.81 -23.92 23.15
N ILE A 113 4.66 -23.89 24.49
CA ILE A 113 5.72 -23.48 25.41
C ILE A 113 6.93 -24.42 25.32
N ASP A 114 6.69 -25.73 25.27
CA ASP A 114 7.74 -26.74 25.18
C ASP A 114 8.51 -26.62 23.87
N MET A 115 7.82 -26.42 22.74
CA MET A 115 8.45 -26.19 21.44
C MET A 115 9.33 -24.92 21.43
N ILE A 116 8.87 -23.83 22.05
CA ILE A 116 9.65 -22.59 22.17
C ILE A 116 10.90 -22.83 23.01
N ARG A 117 10.80 -23.57 24.12
CA ARG A 117 11.93 -23.87 25.02
C ARG A 117 12.90 -24.88 24.43
N SER A 118 12.43 -25.80 23.59
CA SER A 118 13.26 -26.85 22.99
C SER A 118 14.17 -26.35 21.85
N ARG A 119 14.17 -25.05 21.53
CA ARG A 119 14.91 -24.45 20.41
C ARG A 119 14.62 -25.13 19.07
N ILE A 120 13.35 -25.50 18.86
CA ILE A 120 12.91 -26.01 17.56
C ILE A 120 13.08 -24.93 16.49
N ASP A 121 13.27 -25.33 15.24
CA ASP A 121 13.31 -24.37 14.13
C ASP A 121 11.96 -23.67 13.95
N LEU A 122 12.01 -22.44 13.45
CA LEU A 122 10.84 -21.60 13.29
C LEU A 122 9.81 -22.18 12.30
N SER A 123 10.23 -23.01 11.34
CA SER A 123 9.32 -23.59 10.35
C SER A 123 8.42 -24.66 10.99
N SER A 124 9.00 -25.51 11.83
CA SER A 124 8.29 -26.51 12.61
C SER A 124 7.33 -25.86 13.61
N LEU A 125 7.78 -24.81 14.30
CA LEU A 125 6.95 -24.02 15.20
C LEU A 125 5.79 -23.33 14.45
N ALA A 126 6.07 -22.72 13.29
CA ALA A 126 5.08 -22.08 12.45
C ALA A 126 4.05 -23.08 11.89
N ALA A 127 4.46 -24.30 11.58
CA ALA A 127 3.56 -25.36 11.13
C ALA A 127 2.59 -25.76 12.25
N TYR A 128 3.09 -25.96 13.46
CA TYR A 128 2.26 -26.24 14.63
C TYR A 128 1.25 -25.10 14.90
N VAL A 129 1.75 -23.86 14.98
CA VAL A 129 0.90 -22.69 15.25
C VAL A 129 -0.22 -22.53 14.22
N ARG A 130 0.10 -22.65 12.92
CA ARG A 130 -0.91 -22.56 11.85
C ARG A 130 -1.92 -23.69 11.92
N ASN A 131 -1.49 -24.91 12.26
CA ASN A 131 -2.39 -26.04 12.41
C ASN A 131 -3.36 -25.83 13.59
N GLU A 132 -2.86 -25.38 14.74
CA GLU A 132 -3.68 -25.11 15.91
C GLU A 132 -4.70 -23.98 15.66
N VAL A 133 -4.27 -22.89 15.03
CA VAL A 133 -5.19 -21.80 14.65
C VAL A 133 -6.30 -22.30 13.73
N ARG A 134 -6.01 -23.23 12.81
CA ARG A 134 -7.01 -23.80 11.90
C ARG A 134 -7.92 -24.84 12.55
N ALA A 135 -7.39 -25.62 13.48
CA ALA A 135 -8.09 -26.77 14.06
C ALA A 135 -8.95 -26.41 15.28
N ASN A 136 -8.61 -25.32 15.98
CA ASN A 136 -9.29 -24.91 17.20
C ASN A 136 -10.07 -23.60 16.99
N MET A 137 -11.40 -23.69 16.98
CA MET A 137 -12.28 -22.55 16.75
C MET A 137 -12.08 -21.40 17.75
N ALA A 138 -11.78 -21.69 19.02
CA ALA A 138 -11.55 -20.64 20.02
C ALA A 138 -10.24 -19.88 19.74
N VAL A 139 -9.20 -20.60 19.29
CA VAL A 139 -7.93 -20.01 18.87
C VAL A 139 -8.09 -19.21 17.59
N GLU A 140 -8.85 -19.72 16.60
CA GLU A 140 -9.16 -18.99 15.36
C GLU A 140 -9.87 -17.66 15.65
N GLN A 141 -10.92 -17.71 16.49
CA GLN A 141 -11.64 -16.52 16.91
C GLN A 141 -10.73 -15.53 17.64
N ALA A 142 -9.92 -16.00 18.58
CA ALA A 142 -8.96 -15.16 19.28
C ALA A 142 -7.96 -14.51 18.30
N PHE A 143 -7.48 -15.25 17.31
CA PHE A 143 -6.57 -14.73 16.28
C PHE A 143 -7.17 -13.57 15.50
N HIS A 144 -8.43 -13.68 15.08
CA HIS A 144 -9.12 -12.62 14.34
C HIS A 144 -9.35 -11.34 15.15
N THR A 145 -9.31 -11.41 16.49
CA THR A 145 -9.42 -10.23 17.37
C THR A 145 -8.09 -9.54 17.66
N ILE A 146 -6.96 -10.09 17.21
CA ILE A 146 -5.65 -9.47 17.46
C ILE A 146 -5.50 -8.22 16.60
N ASP A 147 -5.25 -7.09 17.25
CA ASP A 147 -4.78 -5.89 16.58
C ASP A 147 -3.26 -6.02 16.31
N PHE A 148 -2.90 -5.87 15.03
CA PHE A 148 -1.51 -5.93 14.57
C PHE A 148 -0.93 -4.54 14.30
N ASN A 149 -1.68 -3.49 14.60
CA ASN A 149 -1.18 -2.12 14.52
C ASN A 149 -0.26 -1.82 15.71
N MET A 150 1.05 -1.84 15.47
CA MET A 150 2.06 -1.55 16.49
C MET A 150 2.35 -0.05 16.66
N ASP A 151 1.76 0.83 15.84
CA ASP A 151 2.03 2.28 15.84
C ASP A 151 1.22 3.04 16.91
N SER A 152 1.01 2.39 18.06
CA SER A 152 0.33 2.97 19.21
C SER A 152 1.26 3.97 19.90
N GLY A 153 1.37 5.17 19.32
CA GLY A 153 2.25 6.25 19.75
C GLY A 153 1.93 6.85 21.12
N LEU A 154 2.13 6.09 22.19
CA LEU A 154 2.09 6.58 23.57
C LEU A 154 3.26 5.98 24.37
N ASP A 155 3.87 6.79 25.23
CA ASP A 155 4.85 6.36 26.23
C ASP A 155 4.32 5.16 27.00
N LEU A 156 4.85 3.97 26.69
CA LEU A 156 4.40 2.74 27.31
C LEU A 156 4.91 2.71 28.76
N PRO A 157 4.04 2.54 29.77
CA PRO A 157 4.49 2.37 31.15
C PRO A 157 5.38 1.12 31.27
N SER A 158 6.27 1.10 32.26
CA SER A 158 7.22 -0.01 32.43
C SER A 158 6.50 -1.36 32.60
N PRO A 159 7.11 -2.49 32.20
CA PRO A 159 6.49 -3.82 32.30
C PRO A 159 5.92 -4.12 33.69
N SER A 160 6.62 -3.70 34.75
CA SER A 160 6.18 -3.85 36.13
C SER A 160 4.89 -3.08 36.42
N GLN A 161 4.75 -1.85 35.91
CA GLN A 161 3.54 -1.04 36.08
C GLN A 161 2.34 -1.64 35.34
N LEU A 162 2.57 -2.27 34.19
CA LEU A 162 1.52 -2.97 33.44
C LEU A 162 1.04 -4.22 34.18
N LEU A 163 1.98 -5.05 34.68
CA LEU A 163 1.67 -6.25 35.45
C LEU A 163 0.89 -5.92 36.73
N SER A 164 1.29 -4.89 37.49
CA SER A 164 0.55 -4.44 38.68
C SER A 164 -0.89 -3.99 38.36
N ARG A 165 -1.13 -3.37 37.19
CA ARG A 165 -2.48 -2.95 36.77
C ARG A 165 -3.38 -4.14 36.43
N MET A 166 -2.82 -5.18 35.83
CA MET A 166 -3.54 -6.42 35.52
C MET A 166 -3.96 -7.17 36.80
N ASP A 167 -3.11 -7.18 37.83
CA ASP A 167 -3.41 -7.74 39.15
C ASP A 167 -4.50 -6.93 39.89
N SER A 168 -4.55 -5.63 39.65
CA SER A 168 -5.52 -4.71 40.26
C SER A 168 -6.90 -4.72 39.60
N GLY A 169 -7.12 -5.52 38.54
CA GLY A 169 -8.41 -5.61 37.84
C GLY A 169 -8.86 -4.33 37.11
N GLN A 170 -8.00 -3.32 36.97
CA GLN A 170 -8.34 -2.10 36.21
C GLN A 170 -8.26 -2.40 34.72
N GLN A 171 -9.42 -2.51 34.07
CA GLN A 171 -9.52 -2.56 32.61
C GLN A 171 -8.87 -1.31 32.01
N MET A 172 -7.97 -1.55 31.05
CA MET A 172 -7.49 -0.49 30.14
C MET A 172 -8.71 0.18 29.51
N PRO A 173 -8.79 1.52 29.49
CA PRO A 173 -9.89 2.20 28.82
C PRO A 173 -9.87 1.79 27.35
N LEU A 174 -10.96 1.15 26.90
CA LEU A 174 -11.25 0.98 25.48
C LEU A 174 -11.29 2.40 24.89
N GLN A 175 -10.30 2.76 24.08
CA GLN A 175 -10.38 4.02 23.35
C GLN A 175 -11.62 3.96 22.44
N PRO A 176 -12.40 5.04 22.34
CA PRO A 176 -13.52 5.10 21.43
C PRO A 176 -12.98 4.93 20.00
N SER A 177 -13.52 3.97 19.27
CA SER A 177 -13.35 3.90 17.82
C SER A 177 -13.85 5.23 17.23
N HIS A 178 -12.94 5.99 16.61
CA HIS A 178 -13.32 7.15 15.82
C HIS A 178 -14.30 6.70 14.72
N PRO A 179 -15.49 7.31 14.61
CA PRO A 179 -16.35 7.04 13.46
C PRO A 179 -15.62 7.56 12.22
N GLY A 180 -15.56 6.70 11.20
CA GLY A 180 -14.97 7.03 9.91
C GLY A 180 -15.60 8.30 9.35
N SER A 181 -14.75 9.20 8.86
CA SER A 181 -15.19 10.35 8.08
C SER A 181 -15.92 9.87 6.83
N GLU A 182 -17.24 9.92 6.87
CA GLU A 182 -18.11 9.93 5.69
C GLU A 182 -17.72 11.13 4.82
N ASN A 183 -16.95 10.88 3.75
CA ASN A 183 -16.91 11.80 2.63
C ASN A 183 -18.11 11.51 1.73
N THR A 184 -19.21 12.20 2.03
CA THR A 184 -20.30 12.41 1.08
C THR A 184 -19.80 13.24 -0.09
N SER A 185 -19.67 12.63 -1.27
CA SER A 185 -19.81 13.34 -2.54
C SER A 185 -20.69 12.52 -3.46
N GLY A 186 -21.97 12.87 -3.47
CA GLY A 186 -22.91 12.39 -4.47
C GLY A 186 -22.54 12.94 -5.84
N SER A 187 -22.60 12.08 -6.84
CA SER A 187 -22.83 12.48 -8.23
C SER A 187 -23.50 11.31 -8.93
N THR A 188 -24.81 11.44 -9.09
CA THR A 188 -25.66 10.66 -9.97
C THR A 188 -25.17 10.74 -11.42
N SER A 189 -25.04 9.61 -12.11
CA SER A 189 -25.34 9.57 -13.55
C SER A 189 -25.66 8.15 -13.99
N ASN A 190 -26.87 8.02 -14.50
CA ASN A 190 -27.47 6.87 -15.14
C ASN A 190 -26.55 6.23 -16.20
N TYR A 191 -26.54 4.90 -16.23
CA TYR A 191 -26.17 4.13 -17.42
C TYR A 191 -27.36 3.24 -17.78
N ASP A 192 -27.88 3.53 -18.98
CA ASP A 192 -28.91 2.82 -19.71
C ASP A 192 -28.19 1.87 -20.70
N PRO A 193 -28.42 0.55 -20.67
CA PRO A 193 -27.92 -0.33 -21.72
C PRO A 193 -29.06 -0.75 -22.65
N ALA A 194 -29.23 0.01 -23.74
CA ALA A 194 -29.89 -0.49 -24.93
C ALA A 194 -28.93 -1.43 -25.69
N LEU A 195 -29.27 -2.72 -25.75
CA LEU A 195 -28.69 -3.70 -26.67
C LEU A 195 -29.68 -3.95 -27.83
N PRO A 196 -29.22 -4.06 -29.08
CA PRO A 196 -30.06 -4.44 -30.20
C PRO A 196 -30.07 -5.97 -30.38
N HIS A 197 -31.26 -6.53 -30.59
CA HIS A 197 -31.49 -7.73 -31.40
C HIS A 197 -32.89 -7.66 -32.00
#